data_AF-X1JH02-F1
#
_entry.id   AF-X1JH02-F1
#
_cell.length_a   1.000
_cell.length_b   1.000
_cell.length_c   1.000
_cell.angle_alpha   90.00
_cell.angle_beta   90.00
_cell.angle_gamma   90.00
#
_symmetry.space_group_name_H-M   'P 1'
#
loop_
_entity.id
_entity.type
_entity.pdbx_description
1 polymer ?
#
loop_
_entity_poly.entity_id
_entity_poly.type
_entity_poly.pdbx_seq_one_letter_code
_entity_poly.pdbx_strand_id
1 'polypeptide(L)'
;EELGDESVDLIATDPPYQLSTIERFGKPDSGEKWSVKSGVYHRVSKGFMGQEWDVLPPVEVWQECLRVLKPGAFAFIMTTTRQDSLCQILSDLTHAGFQMSFTSIYWTYASGFPKAQNMGKAVDKRLGVEREVVGYDKQGKKSEGVMAGHHGWAEGEVPITKGISPLEGSYG
;
A
#
# COMPACT_ATOMS: atom_id res chain seq x y z
N GLU A 1 7.45 -22.16 22.77
CA GLU A 1 7.17 -23.57 22.44
C GLU A 1 7.03 -23.68 20.93
N GLU A 2 7.55 -24.76 20.36
CA GLU A 2 7.40 -25.06 18.93
C GLU A 2 6.02 -25.68 18.71
N LEU A 3 5.29 -25.20 17.70
CA LEU A 3 3.97 -25.72 17.37
C LEU A 3 4.11 -27.03 16.59
N GLY A 4 3.37 -28.05 17.03
CA GLY A 4 3.29 -29.33 16.33
C GLY A 4 2.62 -29.20 14.96
N ASP A 5 2.86 -30.18 14.10
CA ASP A 5 2.18 -30.31 12.80
C ASP A 5 0.67 -30.43 13.02
N GLU A 6 -0.12 -29.88 12.09
CA GLU A 6 -1.59 -30.02 12.08
C GLU A 6 -2.24 -29.71 13.45
N SER A 7 -1.73 -28.72 14.16
CA SER A 7 -2.16 -28.37 15.52
C SER A 7 -3.09 -27.16 15.57
N VAL A 8 -3.21 -26.40 14.47
CA VAL A 8 -3.93 -25.14 14.38
C VAL A 8 -5.18 -25.26 13.49
N ASP A 9 -6.33 -24.82 14.01
CA ASP A 9 -7.62 -24.84 13.30
C ASP A 9 -7.87 -23.57 12.46
N LEU A 10 -7.16 -22.48 12.76
CA LEU A 10 -7.30 -21.20 12.07
C LEU A 10 -6.04 -20.34 12.23
N ILE A 11 -5.58 -19.73 11.16
CA ILE A 11 -4.61 -18.62 11.20
C ILE A 11 -5.33 -17.32 10.86
N ALA A 12 -5.10 -16.27 11.64
CA ALA A 12 -5.48 -14.91 11.31
C ALA A 12 -4.26 -14.02 11.60
N THR A 13 -3.65 -13.45 10.57
CA THR A 13 -2.37 -12.74 10.68
C THR A 13 -2.31 -11.48 9.84
N ASP A 14 -1.51 -10.53 10.32
CA ASP A 14 -1.26 -9.23 9.69
C ASP A 14 0.25 -9.05 9.47
N PRO A 15 0.82 -9.67 8.41
CA PRO A 15 2.25 -9.60 8.15
C PRO A 15 2.66 -8.20 7.64
N PRO A 16 3.95 -7.87 7.61
CA PRO A 16 4.47 -6.80 6.76
C PRO A 16 4.00 -6.91 5.30
N TYR A 17 3.71 -5.77 4.66
CA TYR A 17 3.13 -5.71 3.30
C TYR A 17 4.13 -5.27 2.23
N GLN A 18 5.30 -4.78 2.62
CA GLN A 18 6.29 -4.24 1.71
C GLN A 18 5.71 -3.12 0.84
N LEU A 19 5.20 -2.08 1.50
CA LEU A 19 4.70 -0.84 0.90
C LEU A 19 5.86 0.09 0.51
N SER A 20 6.88 -0.45 -0.15
CA SER A 20 8.03 0.32 -0.58
C SER A 20 7.65 1.30 -1.69
N THR A 21 8.28 2.46 -1.72
CA THR A 21 8.18 3.32 -2.90
C THR A 21 9.15 2.76 -3.93
N ILE A 22 8.63 2.23 -5.04
CA ILE A 22 9.46 1.96 -6.21
C ILE A 22 9.77 3.33 -6.80
N GLU A 23 10.98 3.86 -6.57
CA GLU A 23 11.48 5.02 -7.31
C GLU A 23 11.67 4.59 -8.77
N ARG A 24 10.58 4.68 -9.54
CA ARG A 24 10.49 4.21 -10.94
C ARG A 24 11.38 5.01 -11.89
N PHE A 25 11.82 6.18 -11.43
CA PHE A 25 12.73 7.08 -12.11
C PHE A 25 13.76 7.52 -11.08
N GLY A 26 14.99 7.05 -11.23
CA GLY A 26 16.12 7.66 -10.55
C GLY A 26 16.15 9.17 -10.81
N LYS A 27 16.82 9.92 -9.94
CA LYS A 27 17.12 11.33 -10.22
C LYS A 27 17.79 11.40 -11.60
N PRO A 28 17.58 12.48 -12.39
CA PRO A 28 18.14 12.60 -13.74
C PRO A 28 19.66 12.33 -13.81
N ASP A 29 20.38 12.53 -12.70
CA ASP A 29 21.83 12.34 -12.57
C ASP A 29 22.24 11.10 -11.73
N SER A 30 21.30 10.30 -11.21
CA SER A 30 21.65 9.02 -10.61
C SER A 30 21.83 8.01 -11.75
N GLY A 31 23.06 7.84 -12.20
CA GLY A 31 23.41 6.84 -13.20
C GLY A 31 23.01 5.44 -12.73
N GLU A 32 21.80 5.00 -13.06
CA GLU A 32 21.33 3.68 -12.69
C GLU A 32 21.42 2.71 -13.86
N LYS A 33 22.32 1.75 -13.65
CA LYS A 33 22.39 0.47 -14.36
C LYS A 33 21.06 -0.26 -14.15
N TRP A 34 20.30 -0.39 -15.21
CA TRP A 34 19.23 -1.39 -15.31
C TRP A 34 19.82 -2.78 -15.10
N SER A 35 19.70 -3.30 -13.88
CA SER A 35 20.08 -4.66 -13.53
C SER A 35 18.88 -5.57 -13.80
N VAL A 36 18.94 -6.31 -14.91
CA VAL A 36 17.92 -7.32 -15.27
C VAL A 36 17.86 -8.47 -14.23
N LYS A 37 18.86 -8.59 -13.36
CA LYS A 37 18.89 -9.55 -12.23
C LYS A 37 17.99 -9.13 -11.06
N SER A 38 17.55 -7.88 -11.02
CA SER A 38 16.66 -7.30 -10.00
C SER A 38 15.45 -6.73 -10.74
N GLY A 39 14.49 -7.59 -11.11
CA GLY A 39 13.25 -7.13 -11.73
C GLY A 39 12.50 -6.12 -10.84
N VAL A 40 11.56 -5.38 -11.44
CA VAL A 40 10.73 -4.34 -10.80
C VAL A 40 9.97 -4.84 -9.54
N TYR A 41 9.88 -6.15 -9.38
CA TYR A 41 9.12 -6.84 -8.31
C TYR A 41 10.01 -7.67 -7.36
N HIS A 42 11.31 -7.38 -7.26
CA HIS A 42 12.15 -8.07 -6.29
C HIS A 42 11.73 -7.71 -4.85
N ARG A 43 11.91 -8.65 -3.91
CA ARG A 43 11.82 -8.38 -2.47
C ARG A 43 12.81 -7.29 -2.08
N VAL A 44 12.28 -6.18 -1.59
CA VAL A 44 13.10 -5.03 -1.18
C VAL A 44 13.53 -5.17 0.27
N SER A 45 14.64 -4.55 0.63
CA SER A 45 15.16 -4.55 2.01
C SER A 45 14.43 -3.57 2.95
N LYS A 46 13.55 -2.71 2.42
CA LYS A 46 12.80 -1.68 3.15
C LYS A 46 11.43 -1.47 2.52
N GLY A 47 10.40 -1.27 3.34
CA GLY A 47 9.03 -1.04 2.88
C GLY A 47 8.50 0.35 3.21
N PHE A 48 7.34 0.36 3.85
CA PHE A 48 6.57 1.51 4.27
C PHE A 48 7.47 2.57 4.89
N MET A 49 7.49 3.76 4.29
CA MET A 49 8.31 4.89 4.74
C MET A 49 9.80 4.56 4.98
N GLY A 50 10.35 3.61 4.20
CA GLY A 50 11.75 3.21 4.30
C GLY A 50 12.07 2.38 5.55
N GLN A 51 11.07 1.84 6.22
CA GLN A 51 11.25 1.02 7.41
C GLN A 51 11.67 -0.41 7.07
N GLU A 52 12.64 -0.94 7.81
CA GLU A 52 13.20 -2.28 7.61
C GLU A 52 12.28 -3.41 8.09
N TRP A 53 11.34 -3.09 8.99
CA TRP A 53 10.34 -4.07 9.45
C TRP A 53 9.29 -4.38 8.38
N ASP A 54 9.06 -3.48 7.43
CA ASP A 54 8.03 -3.65 6.40
C ASP A 54 8.58 -4.41 5.18
N VAL A 55 8.96 -5.66 5.38
CA VAL A 55 9.45 -6.55 4.31
C VAL A 55 8.65 -7.84 4.35
N LEU A 56 8.21 -8.31 3.17
CA LEU A 56 7.39 -9.52 3.09
C LEU A 56 8.08 -10.71 3.77
N PRO A 57 7.38 -11.51 4.58
CA PRO A 57 7.91 -12.75 5.13
C PRO A 57 8.37 -13.71 4.03
N PRO A 58 9.52 -14.39 4.16
CA PRO A 58 10.01 -15.34 3.17
C PRO A 58 9.09 -16.57 3.05
N VAL A 59 9.16 -17.29 1.93
CA VAL A 59 8.21 -18.38 1.60
C VAL A 59 8.23 -19.47 2.68
N GLU A 60 9.36 -19.68 3.31
CA GLU A 60 9.58 -20.64 4.39
C GLU A 60 8.68 -20.35 5.61
N VAL A 61 8.41 -19.08 5.90
CA VAL A 61 7.47 -18.71 6.98
C VAL A 61 6.05 -19.18 6.63
N TRP A 62 5.65 -19.05 5.36
CA TRP A 62 4.35 -19.51 4.90
C TRP A 62 4.26 -21.04 4.86
N GLN A 63 5.35 -21.73 4.54
CA GLN A 63 5.43 -23.20 4.63
C GLN A 63 5.24 -23.68 6.06
N GLU A 64 5.85 -23.01 7.04
CA GLU A 64 5.62 -23.29 8.46
C GLU A 64 4.19 -23.00 8.89
N CYS A 65 3.59 -21.90 8.41
CA CYS A 65 2.17 -21.63 8.64
C CYS A 65 1.27 -22.73 8.07
N LEU A 66 1.61 -23.29 6.90
CA LEU A 66 0.85 -24.39 6.31
C LEU A 66 1.06 -25.70 7.08
N ARG A 67 2.29 -26.00 7.54
CA ARG A 67 2.62 -27.20 8.34
C ARG A 67 1.79 -27.30 9.61
N VAL A 68 1.61 -26.18 10.32
CA VAL A 68 0.85 -26.18 11.59
C VAL A 68 -0.66 -26.22 11.37
N LEU A 69 -1.17 -25.91 10.18
CA LEU A 69 -2.60 -25.94 9.89
C LEU A 69 -3.09 -27.37 9.70
N LYS A 70 -4.24 -27.69 10.30
CA LYS A 70 -4.94 -28.95 10.04
C LYS A 70 -5.45 -29.01 8.59
N PRO A 71 -5.58 -30.21 8.00
CA PRO A 71 -6.26 -30.38 6.73
C PRO A 71 -7.67 -29.78 6.77
N GLY A 72 -7.95 -28.83 5.86
CA GLY A 72 -9.24 -28.13 5.78
C GLY A 72 -9.38 -26.88 6.65
N ALA A 73 -8.36 -26.54 7.45
CA ALA A 73 -8.31 -25.28 8.18
C ALA A 73 -8.13 -24.07 7.24
N PHE A 74 -8.51 -22.89 7.72
CA PHE A 74 -8.40 -21.64 6.97
C PHE A 74 -7.28 -20.74 7.50
N ALA A 75 -6.73 -19.92 6.60
CA ALA A 75 -5.85 -18.81 6.95
C ALA A 75 -6.41 -17.50 6.38
N PHE A 76 -6.63 -16.52 7.26
CA PHE A 76 -6.90 -15.14 6.90
C PHE A 76 -5.61 -14.35 7.03
N ILE A 77 -5.09 -13.89 5.89
CA ILE A 77 -3.82 -13.17 5.81
C ILE A 77 -4.13 -11.78 5.30
N MET A 78 -3.93 -10.77 6.14
CA MET A 78 -4.11 -9.39 5.74
C MET A 78 -3.00 -8.99 4.77
N THR A 79 -3.34 -8.15 3.80
CA THR A 79 -2.38 -7.61 2.85
C THR A 79 -2.87 -6.30 2.23
N THR A 80 -1.97 -5.65 1.50
CA THR A 80 -2.25 -4.46 0.72
C THR A 80 -3.01 -4.78 -0.57
N THR A 81 -3.82 -3.83 -1.03
CA THR A 81 -4.47 -3.88 -2.35
C THR A 81 -3.58 -3.33 -3.47
N ARG A 82 -2.35 -2.87 -3.16
CA ARG A 82 -1.40 -2.37 -4.16
C ARG A 82 -0.91 -3.55 -5.02
N GLN A 83 -1.10 -3.46 -6.33
CA GLN A 83 -0.98 -4.60 -7.24
C GLN A 83 0.39 -5.29 -7.24
N ASP A 84 1.47 -4.52 -7.09
CA ASP A 84 2.85 -5.00 -7.07
C ASP A 84 3.19 -5.83 -5.82
N SER A 85 2.77 -5.37 -4.64
CA SER A 85 2.95 -6.07 -3.37
C SER A 85 1.94 -7.22 -3.24
N LEU A 86 0.70 -7.01 -3.69
CA LEU A 86 -0.34 -8.04 -3.71
C LEU A 86 0.09 -9.23 -4.57
N CYS A 87 0.58 -9.00 -5.78
CA CYS A 87 1.05 -10.08 -6.64
C CYS A 87 2.17 -10.92 -5.98
N GLN A 88 3.11 -10.27 -5.27
CA GLN A 88 4.21 -10.96 -4.60
C GLN A 88 3.71 -11.87 -3.48
N ILE A 89 2.92 -11.35 -2.55
CA ILE A 89 2.43 -12.18 -1.43
C ILE A 89 1.54 -13.32 -1.91
N LEU A 90 0.68 -13.10 -2.91
CA LEU A 90 -0.17 -14.16 -3.45
C LEU A 90 0.68 -15.25 -4.13
N SER A 91 1.75 -14.86 -4.82
CA SER A 91 2.71 -15.81 -5.40
C SER A 91 3.41 -16.63 -4.32
N ASP A 92 3.87 -15.98 -3.25
CA ASP A 92 4.55 -16.65 -2.14
C ASP A 92 3.64 -17.65 -1.41
N LEU A 93 2.38 -17.28 -1.16
CA LEU A 93 1.39 -18.18 -0.57
C LEU A 93 1.09 -19.38 -1.47
N THR A 94 1.01 -19.15 -2.79
CA THR A 94 0.84 -20.23 -3.77
C THR A 94 2.05 -21.17 -3.76
N HIS A 95 3.28 -20.63 -3.74
CA HIS A 95 4.51 -21.43 -3.66
C HIS A 95 4.64 -22.20 -2.34
N ALA A 96 4.10 -21.66 -1.24
CA ALA A 96 4.05 -22.36 0.04
C ALA A 96 3.05 -23.54 0.04
N GLY A 97 2.11 -23.56 -0.91
CA GLY A 97 1.13 -24.64 -1.08
C GLY A 97 -0.28 -24.30 -0.61
N PHE A 98 -0.58 -23.04 -0.30
CA PHE A 98 -1.94 -22.64 0.07
C PHE A 98 -2.92 -22.78 -1.10
N GLN A 99 -4.14 -23.23 -0.81
CA GLN A 99 -5.24 -23.27 -1.78
C GLN A 99 -5.93 -21.90 -1.81
N MET A 100 -5.76 -21.17 -2.92
CA MET A 100 -6.19 -19.77 -3.03
C MET A 100 -7.42 -19.57 -3.93
N SER A 101 -8.24 -20.60 -4.13
CA SER A 101 -9.41 -20.52 -5.02
C SER A 101 -10.58 -19.70 -4.44
N PHE A 102 -10.44 -19.21 -3.21
CA PHE A 102 -11.45 -18.41 -2.53
C PHE A 102 -11.40 -16.95 -2.98
N THR A 103 -12.54 -16.27 -2.84
CA THR A 103 -12.66 -14.84 -3.14
C THR A 103 -11.97 -14.00 -2.06
N SER A 104 -11.13 -13.05 -2.45
CA SER A 104 -10.52 -12.09 -1.53
C SER A 104 -11.58 -11.23 -0.82
N ILE A 105 -11.38 -11.00 0.47
CA ILE A 105 -12.19 -10.08 1.28
C ILE A 105 -11.48 -8.74 1.32
N TYR A 106 -12.19 -7.65 1.02
CA TYR A 106 -11.63 -6.30 1.01
C TYR A 106 -12.19 -5.46 2.15
N TRP A 107 -11.30 -4.86 2.94
CA TRP A 107 -11.66 -3.81 3.88
C TRP A 107 -11.67 -2.46 3.17
N THR A 108 -12.86 -1.90 2.95
CA THR A 108 -13.02 -0.58 2.33
C THR A 108 -13.19 0.50 3.40
N TYR A 109 -12.28 1.48 3.40
CA TYR A 109 -12.39 2.64 4.29
C TYR A 109 -13.15 3.77 3.58
N ALA A 110 -14.17 4.31 4.24
CA ALA A 110 -14.84 5.55 3.81
C ALA A 110 -14.13 6.83 4.29
N SER A 111 -13.00 6.71 5.01
CA SER A 111 -12.23 7.83 5.55
C SER A 111 -11.21 8.37 4.55
N GLY A 112 -11.29 9.67 4.25
CA GLY A 112 -10.61 10.35 3.13
C GLY A 112 -9.13 10.68 3.30
N PHE A 113 -8.26 9.69 3.52
CA PHE A 113 -6.84 9.90 3.25
C PHE A 113 -6.62 9.98 1.73
N PRO A 114 -6.09 11.09 1.17
CA PRO A 114 -5.89 11.21 -0.27
C PRO A 114 -4.99 10.08 -0.78
N LYS A 115 -5.55 9.18 -1.61
CA LYS A 115 -4.82 8.03 -2.14
C LYS A 115 -4.06 8.33 -3.43
N ALA A 116 -4.41 9.42 -4.11
CA ALA A 116 -3.75 9.90 -5.31
C ALA A 116 -3.65 11.44 -5.29
N GLN A 117 -2.61 11.96 -5.94
CA GLN A 117 -2.43 13.40 -6.10
C GLN A 117 -3.28 13.90 -7.28
N ASN A 118 -4.02 14.99 -7.08
CA ASN A 118 -4.68 15.66 -8.21
C ASN A 118 -3.61 16.30 -9.11
N MET A 119 -3.44 15.75 -10.32
CA MET A 119 -2.39 16.17 -11.26
C MET A 119 -2.57 17.60 -11.76
N GLY A 120 -3.81 18.06 -11.97
CA GLY A 120 -4.06 19.47 -12.29
C GLY A 120 -3.53 20.37 -11.18
N LYS A 121 -3.85 20.05 -9.92
CA LYS A 121 -3.35 20.79 -8.76
C LYS A 121 -1.83 20.79 -8.66
N ALA A 122 -1.20 19.69 -9.02
CA ALA A 122 0.26 19.57 -9.07
C ALA A 122 0.88 20.51 -10.12
N VAL A 123 0.31 20.53 -11.33
CA VAL A 123 0.81 21.32 -12.46
C VAL A 123 0.67 22.81 -12.17
N ASP A 124 -0.50 23.27 -11.73
CA ASP A 124 -0.71 24.69 -11.46
C ASP A 124 0.18 25.19 -10.32
N LYS A 125 0.38 24.37 -9.28
CA LYS A 125 1.35 24.69 -8.22
C LYS A 125 2.77 24.83 -8.77
N ARG A 126 3.16 23.96 -9.71
CA ARG A 126 4.48 24.02 -10.35
C ARG A 126 4.64 25.24 -11.27
N LEU A 127 3.55 25.69 -11.90
CA LEU A 127 3.53 26.84 -12.80
C LEU A 127 3.20 28.16 -12.09
N GLY A 128 2.91 28.15 -10.78
CA GLY A 128 2.53 29.34 -10.02
C GLY A 128 1.15 29.89 -10.38
N VAL A 129 0.27 29.06 -10.93
CA VAL A 129 -1.08 29.45 -11.34
C VAL A 129 -2.02 29.38 -10.13
N GLU A 130 -2.65 30.51 -9.79
CA GLU A 130 -3.71 30.54 -8.78
C GLU A 130 -5.04 30.11 -9.39
N ARG A 131 -5.78 29.26 -8.67
CA ARG A 131 -7.13 28.83 -9.08
C ARG A 131 -8.19 29.65 -8.36
N GLU A 132 -9.29 29.90 -9.07
CA GLU A 132 -10.52 30.45 -8.49
C GLU A 132 -11.10 29.48 -7.44
N VAL A 133 -11.38 30.00 -6.23
CA VAL A 133 -12.04 29.27 -5.16
C VAL A 133 -13.55 29.34 -5.38
N VAL A 134 -14.18 28.18 -5.60
CA VAL A 134 -15.63 28.05 -5.86
C VAL A 134 -16.42 27.66 -4.60
N GLY A 135 -15.74 27.38 -3.50
CA GLY A 135 -16.36 27.08 -2.22
C GLY A 135 -15.35 26.58 -1.20
N TYR A 136 -15.86 26.20 -0.03
CA TYR A 136 -15.07 25.64 1.06
C TYR A 136 -15.73 24.34 1.51
N ASP A 137 -14.94 23.28 1.60
CA ASP A 137 -15.40 22.01 2.17
C ASP A 137 -15.39 22.15 3.70
N LYS A 138 -16.58 22.08 4.30
CA LYS A 138 -16.80 22.13 5.75
C LYS A 138 -16.45 20.81 6.45
N GLN A 139 -16.31 19.73 5.69
CA GLN A 139 -15.87 18.41 6.16
C GLN A 139 -14.39 18.15 5.84
N GLY A 140 -13.74 19.12 5.19
CA GLY A 140 -12.37 19.01 4.70
C GLY A 140 -11.42 18.89 5.87
N LYS A 141 -11.03 17.68 6.24
CA LYS A 141 -10.01 17.52 7.26
C LYS A 141 -8.68 18.01 6.68
N LYS A 142 -8.12 19.09 7.22
CA LYS A 142 -6.77 19.53 6.85
C LYS A 142 -5.79 18.44 7.26
N SER A 143 -5.06 17.87 6.31
CA SER A 143 -3.89 17.04 6.63
C SER A 143 -2.77 17.98 7.10
N GLU A 144 -2.53 18.04 8.41
CA GLU A 144 -1.25 18.56 8.89
C GLU A 144 -0.13 17.62 8.41
N GLY A 145 0.99 18.21 8.01
CA GLY A 145 2.10 17.48 7.40
C GLY A 145 2.57 16.31 8.26
N VAL A 146 2.88 15.20 7.60
CA VAL A 146 3.35 13.98 8.24
C VAL A 146 4.80 14.18 8.69
N MET A 147 4.99 14.64 9.93
CA MET A 147 6.27 14.55 10.62
C MET A 147 6.03 13.92 11.99
N ALA A 148 6.71 12.81 12.25
CA ALA A 148 6.83 12.16 13.57
C ALA A 148 5.51 11.77 14.29
N GLY A 149 4.73 10.88 13.66
CA GLY A 149 3.83 9.98 14.41
C GLY A 149 2.59 10.58 15.06
N HIS A 150 2.23 11.83 14.77
CA HIS A 150 0.96 12.41 15.22
C HIS A 150 -0.09 12.32 14.10
N HIS A 151 -1.20 11.64 14.36
CA HIS A 151 -2.36 11.60 13.46
C HIS A 151 -3.46 12.48 14.05
N GLY A 152 -3.35 13.78 13.81
CA GLY A 152 -4.39 14.76 14.11
C GLY A 152 -5.13 15.14 12.83
N TRP A 153 -6.45 15.15 12.89
CA TRP A 153 -7.28 15.85 11.91
C TRP A 153 -7.63 17.19 12.51
N ALA A 154 -7.18 18.29 11.90
CA ALA A 154 -7.65 19.61 12.29
C ALA A 154 -8.98 19.89 11.58
N GLU A 155 -9.99 20.33 12.34
CA GLU A 155 -11.16 20.99 11.75
C GLU A 155 -10.67 22.27 11.06
N GLY A 156 -10.96 22.39 9.76
CA GLY A 156 -10.58 23.56 9.00
C GLY A 156 -11.25 23.57 7.65
N GLU A 157 -11.51 24.76 7.13
CA GLU A 157 -12.07 24.90 5.79
C GLU A 157 -10.97 24.63 4.75
N VAL A 158 -11.21 23.68 3.84
CA VAL A 158 -10.34 23.41 2.70
C VAL A 158 -10.95 24.06 1.46
N PRO A 159 -10.23 24.97 0.76
CA PRO A 159 -10.77 25.62 -0.42
C PRO A 159 -11.00 24.62 -1.55
N ILE A 160 -12.23 24.59 -2.06
CA ILE A 160 -12.62 23.89 -3.28
C ILE A 160 -12.32 24.84 -4.44
N THR A 161 -11.37 24.47 -5.29
CA THR A 161 -10.94 25.26 -6.43
C THR A 161 -11.56 24.74 -7.72
N LYS A 162 -11.92 25.64 -8.63
CA LYS A 162 -12.46 25.29 -9.95
C LYS A 162 -11.45 24.48 -10.75
N GLY A 163 -11.90 23.36 -11.32
CA GLY A 163 -11.12 22.62 -12.30
C GLY A 163 -11.12 23.30 -13.67
N ILE A 164 -10.06 23.07 -14.44
CA ILE A 164 -9.86 23.45 -15.83
C ILE A 164 -10.67 22.54 -16.77
N SER A 165 -11.05 21.34 -16.33
CA SER A 165 -11.89 20.41 -17.09
C SER A 165 -12.97 19.73 -16.24
N PRO A 166 -14.07 19.25 -16.87
CA PRO A 166 -15.10 18.45 -16.18
C PRO A 166 -14.58 17.13 -15.60
N LEU A 167 -13.41 16.65 -16.05
CA LEU A 167 -12.77 15.41 -15.64
C LEU A 167 -11.63 15.64 -14.63
N GLU A 168 -11.43 16.87 -14.16
CA GLU A 168 -10.36 17.16 -13.21
C GLU A 168 -10.63 16.48 -11.87
N GLY A 169 -9.75 15.54 -11.50
CA GLY A 169 -9.89 14.70 -10.31
C GLY A 169 -10.58 13.35 -10.55
N SER A 170 -11.00 13.02 -11.79
CA SER A 170 -11.61 11.71 -12.11
C SER A 170 -10.60 10.60 -12.41
N TYR A 171 -9.30 10.92 -12.44
CA TYR A 171 -8.24 9.96 -12.73
C TYR A 171 -7.32 9.85 -11.51
N GLY A 172 -7.45 8.73 -10.80
CA GLY A 172 -6.46 8.18 -9.88
C GLY A 172 -5.66 7.10 -10.57
#